data_AF-A0A1D3UJZ0-F1
#
_entry.id   AF-A0A1D3UJZ0-F1
#
_cell.length_a   1.000
_cell.length_b   1.000
_cell.length_c   1.000
_cell.angle_alpha   90.00
_cell.angle_beta   90.00
_cell.angle_gamma   90.00
#
_symmetry.space_group_name_H-M   'P 1'
#
loop_
_entity.id
_entity.type
_entity.pdbx_description
1 polymer ?
#
loop_
_entity_poly.entity_id
_entity_poly.type
_entity_poly.pdbx_seq_one_letter_code
_entity_poly.pdbx_strand_id
1 'polypeptide(L)'
;MNGGNKITSDYTNRDYTVWFNGTSAACPHVAGVAALILSVRPNLTGQQVRNIIEQTAQKVGGYSYATTSGRPNGTWHQETGYGLVDAYAAVRKALMPSLSGPSSIYNEATYTVENLPVGSSVQWSSSSNCLRLISGQGAATATFKAIFNISAVITATISGPTSTSLSTGTITANASYNSDISFDVWNNSSGGYIGNTATGTSGLCPNTTYHFSLVNNSGCALSDPEWTVSPAWTIYYTQNNMISINTNQAAGGWISLKARTCCGTSGTVCSATLGSSSDCSNYRFTLSPNPATDEVTLQLMETDEVSGLSVLSTDRSAYEIQIWSGMTMLRSFRTNEPTFQISMAGLPAGLYFVRFVKDGQTYTQKLIKK
;
A
#
# COMPACT_ATOMS: atom_id res chain seq x y z
N MET A 1 38.08 -44.96 15.49
CA MET A 1 38.47 -46.22 16.15
C MET A 1 38.99 -47.14 15.05
N ASN A 2 40.29 -47.48 15.06
CA ASN A 2 40.87 -48.39 14.07
C ASN A 2 40.40 -49.82 14.35
N GLY A 3 39.94 -50.51 13.30
CA GLY A 3 39.47 -51.88 13.36
C GLY A 3 40.59 -52.83 13.78
N GLY A 4 40.46 -53.40 14.97
CA GLY A 4 41.24 -54.55 15.40
C GLY A 4 40.73 -55.84 14.73
N ASN A 5 41.63 -56.81 14.56
CA ASN A 5 41.32 -58.12 13.98
C ASN A 5 40.23 -58.85 14.77
N LYS A 6 39.35 -59.52 14.03
CA LYS A 6 38.20 -60.29 14.53
C LYS A 6 38.68 -61.51 15.31
N ILE A 7 38.81 -61.38 16.63
CA ILE A 7 39.11 -62.50 17.53
C ILE A 7 37.92 -62.62 18.49
N THR A 8 37.17 -63.71 18.30
CA THR A 8 36.03 -64.22 19.09
C THR A 8 34.73 -63.37 19.16
N SER A 9 33.61 -64.09 19.07
CA SER A 9 32.24 -63.60 18.81
C SER A 9 31.63 -62.82 19.99
N ASP A 10 31.54 -61.51 19.83
CA ASP A 10 30.77 -60.60 20.71
C ASP A 10 29.25 -60.75 20.55
N TYR A 11 28.76 -61.57 19.61
CA TYR A 11 27.32 -61.81 19.42
C TYR A 11 26.69 -62.79 20.43
N THR A 12 27.43 -63.28 21.43
CA THR A 12 26.86 -64.11 22.49
C THR A 12 26.08 -63.28 23.51
N ASN A 13 26.37 -61.98 23.63
CA ASN A 13 25.55 -61.01 24.35
C ASN A 13 24.87 -60.09 23.33
N ARG A 14 23.54 -60.24 23.15
CA ARG A 14 22.80 -59.46 22.14
C ARG A 14 22.53 -58.02 22.55
N ASP A 15 22.88 -57.64 23.78
CA ASP A 15 22.53 -56.33 24.34
C ASP A 15 23.60 -55.26 24.10
N TYR A 16 24.85 -55.64 23.82
CA TYR A 16 25.97 -54.71 23.62
C TYR A 16 26.90 -55.20 22.51
N THR A 17 27.60 -54.28 21.84
CA THR A 17 28.73 -54.64 20.98
C THR A 17 29.86 -53.62 21.01
N VAL A 18 31.10 -54.10 20.98
CA VAL A 18 32.32 -53.28 20.85
C VAL A 18 32.83 -53.17 19.40
N TRP A 19 32.17 -53.84 18.46
CA TRP A 19 32.64 -53.96 17.07
C TRP A 19 31.89 -53.09 16.07
N PHE A 20 30.82 -52.40 16.47
CA PHE A 20 30.09 -51.52 15.57
C PHE A 20 30.92 -50.27 15.25
N ASN A 21 31.40 -50.19 14.00
CA ASN A 21 32.36 -49.17 13.56
C ASN A 21 32.10 -48.75 12.10
N GLY A 22 32.93 -47.85 11.57
CA GLY A 22 32.85 -47.34 10.20
C GLY A 22 31.79 -46.25 10.04
N THR A 23 31.51 -45.87 8.80
CA THR A 23 30.49 -44.85 8.47
C THR A 23 29.09 -45.25 8.92
N SER A 24 28.83 -46.56 9.01
CA SER A 24 27.59 -47.10 9.59
C SER A 24 27.43 -46.72 11.06
N ALA A 25 28.52 -46.69 11.83
CA ALA A 25 28.49 -46.21 13.22
C ALA A 25 28.52 -44.68 13.35
N ALA A 26 29.05 -43.96 12.35
CA ALA A 26 28.98 -42.50 12.30
C ALA A 26 27.56 -41.98 12.03
N CYS A 27 26.80 -42.63 11.16
CA CYS A 27 25.43 -42.26 10.80
C CYS A 27 24.48 -42.04 12.01
N PRO A 28 24.33 -42.99 12.96
CA PRO A 28 23.43 -42.81 14.10
C PRO A 28 23.85 -41.68 15.05
N HIS A 29 25.13 -41.30 15.11
CA HIS A 29 25.55 -40.12 15.87
C HIS A 29 24.93 -38.85 15.29
N VAL A 30 24.98 -38.67 13.97
CA VAL A 30 24.38 -37.50 13.30
C VAL A 30 22.85 -37.55 13.41
N ALA A 31 22.24 -38.74 13.32
CA ALA A 31 20.81 -38.90 13.54
C ALA A 31 20.38 -38.50 14.97
N GLY A 32 21.18 -38.86 15.98
CA GLY A 32 20.96 -38.42 17.37
C GLY A 32 21.04 -36.90 17.52
N VAL A 33 22.01 -36.24 16.87
CA VAL A 33 22.10 -34.77 16.87
C VAL A 33 20.91 -34.12 16.16
N ALA A 34 20.46 -34.69 15.03
CA ALA A 34 19.25 -34.23 14.34
C ALA A 34 18.00 -34.36 15.24
N ALA A 35 17.88 -35.45 16.00
CA ALA A 35 16.79 -35.64 16.96
C ALA A 35 16.85 -34.60 18.11
N LEU A 36 18.04 -34.26 18.62
CA LEU A 36 18.21 -33.21 19.62
C LEU A 36 17.83 -31.82 19.10
N ILE A 37 18.15 -31.52 17.83
CA ILE A 37 17.72 -30.27 17.19
C ILE A 37 16.20 -30.21 17.09
N LEU A 38 15.56 -31.31 16.66
CA LEU A 38 14.11 -31.39 16.50
C LEU A 38 13.37 -31.43 17.85
N SER A 39 13.99 -31.91 18.92
CA SER A 39 13.36 -31.88 20.25
C SER A 39 13.20 -30.47 20.80
N VAL A 40 14.11 -29.55 20.44
CA VAL A 40 14.01 -28.12 20.81
C VAL A 40 13.32 -27.26 19.74
N ARG A 41 13.28 -27.72 18.47
CA ARG A 41 12.63 -27.01 17.36
C ARG A 41 11.96 -28.00 16.38
N PRO A 42 10.77 -28.53 16.70
CA PRO A 42 10.14 -29.63 15.96
C PRO A 42 9.65 -29.24 14.55
N ASN A 43 9.45 -27.95 14.29
CA ASN A 43 8.94 -27.45 13.00
C ASN A 43 10.03 -27.29 11.93
N LEU A 44 11.29 -27.67 12.20
CA LEU A 44 12.35 -27.58 11.21
C LEU A 44 12.17 -28.64 10.11
N THR A 45 12.36 -28.20 8.87
CA THR A 45 12.52 -29.12 7.73
C THR A 45 13.84 -29.88 7.82
N GLY A 46 13.92 -31.06 7.19
CA GLY A 46 15.17 -31.82 7.11
C GLY A 46 16.35 -31.03 6.54
N GLN A 47 16.09 -30.12 5.58
CA GLN A 47 17.12 -29.25 5.03
C GLN A 47 17.61 -28.22 6.06
N GLN A 48 16.73 -27.65 6.88
CA GLN A 48 17.14 -26.70 7.93
C GLN A 48 17.92 -27.41 9.03
N VAL A 49 17.52 -28.63 9.43
CA VAL A 49 18.29 -29.45 10.39
C VAL A 49 19.69 -29.73 9.86
N ARG A 50 19.79 -30.15 8.59
CA ARG A 50 21.07 -30.36 7.91
C ARG A 50 21.92 -29.08 7.90
N ASN A 51 21.34 -27.95 7.52
CA ASN A 51 22.05 -26.67 7.50
C ASN A 51 22.59 -26.29 8.89
N ILE A 52 21.83 -26.51 9.97
CA ILE A 52 22.29 -26.26 11.33
C ILE A 52 23.52 -27.10 11.64
N ILE A 53 23.44 -28.41 11.43
CA ILE A 53 24.55 -29.36 11.70
C ILE A 53 25.80 -28.96 10.90
N GLU A 54 25.64 -28.64 9.61
CA GLU A 54 26.74 -28.25 8.74
C GLU A 54 27.38 -26.93 9.17
N GLN A 55 26.58 -25.92 9.53
CA GLN A 55 27.07 -24.60 9.93
C GLN A 55 27.70 -24.59 11.33
N THR A 56 27.48 -25.60 12.16
CA THR A 56 28.05 -25.71 13.51
C THR A 56 29.18 -26.74 13.61
N ALA A 57 29.53 -27.40 12.50
CA ALA A 57 30.58 -28.42 12.50
C ALA A 57 31.95 -27.81 12.83
N GLN A 58 32.71 -28.51 13.68
CA GLN A 58 34.05 -28.14 14.09
C GLN A 58 35.10 -28.61 13.09
N LYS A 59 36.05 -27.73 12.75
CA LYS A 59 37.14 -28.10 11.83
C LYS A 59 38.09 -29.05 12.54
N VAL A 60 38.36 -30.19 11.91
CA VAL A 60 39.37 -31.14 12.41
C VAL A 60 40.75 -30.80 11.87
N GLY A 61 41.79 -30.98 12.70
CA GLY A 61 43.17 -30.73 12.31
C GLY A 61 43.66 -31.68 11.22
N GLY A 62 44.72 -31.27 10.51
CA GLY A 62 45.30 -32.04 9.40
C GLY A 62 44.61 -31.83 8.04
N TYR A 63 43.59 -30.97 7.99
CA TYR A 63 42.80 -30.68 6.79
C TYR A 63 42.74 -29.18 6.49
N SER A 64 42.87 -28.83 5.21
CA SER A 64 42.72 -27.46 4.73
C SER A 64 41.29 -27.24 4.22
N TYR A 65 40.50 -26.47 4.95
CA TYR A 65 39.13 -26.16 4.58
C TYR A 65 39.06 -24.90 3.71
N ALA A 66 38.29 -24.96 2.63
CA ALA A 66 38.10 -23.84 1.71
C ALA A 66 36.63 -23.61 1.36
N THR A 67 36.29 -22.40 0.94
CA THR A 67 34.98 -22.11 0.36
C THR A 67 34.83 -22.92 -0.94
N THR A 68 33.79 -23.73 -1.02
CA THR A 68 33.55 -24.64 -2.15
C THR A 68 32.22 -24.28 -2.82
N SER A 69 32.20 -24.20 -4.15
CA SER A 69 30.95 -23.93 -4.89
C SER A 69 29.88 -24.98 -4.59
N GLY A 70 28.63 -24.56 -4.42
CA GLY A 70 27.52 -25.42 -4.02
C GLY A 70 27.53 -25.86 -2.55
N ARG A 71 28.45 -25.35 -1.72
CA ARG A 71 28.57 -25.65 -0.29
C ARG A 71 28.43 -24.37 0.56
N PRO A 72 27.21 -23.80 0.71
CA PRO A 72 27.03 -22.47 1.29
C PRO A 72 27.23 -22.39 2.81
N ASN A 73 27.27 -23.52 3.51
CA ASN A 73 27.25 -23.57 4.99
C ASN A 73 28.64 -23.39 5.65
N GLY A 74 29.58 -22.72 4.98
CA GLY A 74 30.92 -22.43 5.48
C GLY A 74 32.03 -23.11 4.69
N THR A 75 33.26 -23.12 5.24
CA THR A 75 34.40 -23.79 4.62
C THR A 75 34.26 -25.32 4.67
N TRP A 76 34.74 -25.99 3.64
CA TRP A 76 34.47 -27.40 3.38
C TRP A 76 35.75 -28.12 2.93
N HIS A 77 35.83 -29.42 3.15
CA HIS A 77 36.90 -30.31 2.69
C HIS A 77 36.31 -31.63 2.16
N GLN A 78 36.98 -32.26 1.20
CA GLN A 78 36.46 -33.44 0.49
C GLN A 78 36.26 -34.67 1.36
N GLU A 79 37.14 -34.89 2.33
CA GLU A 79 37.10 -36.08 3.20
C GLU A 79 36.22 -35.90 4.44
N THR A 80 36.15 -34.68 4.98
CA THR A 80 35.54 -34.40 6.28
C THR A 80 34.29 -33.51 6.18
N GLY A 81 33.93 -33.11 4.96
CA GLY A 81 32.80 -32.23 4.71
C GLY A 81 32.97 -30.88 5.39
N TYR A 82 31.97 -30.45 6.16
CA TYR A 82 32.04 -29.23 6.96
C TYR A 82 32.82 -29.42 8.28
N GLY A 83 33.21 -30.64 8.64
CA GLY A 83 33.94 -30.97 9.86
C GLY A 83 33.22 -31.97 10.78
N LEU A 84 33.72 -32.08 12.00
CA LEU A 84 33.16 -32.92 13.05
C LEU A 84 31.85 -32.32 13.60
N VAL A 85 30.84 -33.16 13.80
CA VAL A 85 29.56 -32.72 14.37
C VAL A 85 29.75 -32.21 15.80
N ASP A 86 29.13 -31.07 16.11
CA ASP A 86 29.07 -30.49 17.46
C ASP A 86 27.61 -30.38 17.90
N ALA A 87 27.19 -31.31 18.77
CA ALA A 87 25.82 -31.39 19.26
C ALA A 87 25.41 -30.13 20.05
N TYR A 88 26.32 -29.60 20.88
CA TYR A 88 26.03 -28.44 21.71
C TYR A 88 25.85 -27.19 20.86
N ALA A 89 26.77 -26.93 19.93
CA ALA A 89 26.67 -25.80 19.03
C ALA A 89 25.43 -25.89 18.13
N ALA A 90 25.08 -27.09 17.65
CA ALA A 90 23.90 -27.32 16.82
C ALA A 90 22.60 -27.03 17.57
N VAL A 91 22.43 -27.57 18.78
CA VAL A 91 21.24 -27.32 19.62
C VAL A 91 21.16 -25.86 20.02
N ARG A 92 22.29 -25.24 20.41
CA ARG A 92 22.33 -23.81 20.73
C ARG A 92 21.91 -22.96 19.54
N LYS A 93 22.33 -23.30 18.32
CA LYS A 93 21.93 -22.60 17.10
C LYS A 93 20.44 -22.78 16.79
N ALA A 94 19.88 -23.96 17.05
CA ALA A 94 18.44 -24.22 16.90
C ALA A 94 17.58 -23.39 17.86
N LEU A 95 18.11 -23.04 19.03
CA LEU A 95 17.44 -22.18 20.02
C LEU A 95 17.51 -20.68 19.69
N MET A 96 18.42 -20.25 18.80
CA MET A 96 18.54 -18.83 18.47
C MET A 96 17.36 -18.34 17.63
N PRO A 97 16.90 -17.10 17.88
CA PRO A 97 15.86 -16.49 17.05
C PRO A 97 16.34 -16.31 15.60
N SER A 98 15.43 -16.46 14.64
CA SER A 98 15.73 -16.26 13.22
C SER A 98 14.62 -15.48 12.54
N LEU A 99 14.95 -14.61 11.59
CA LEU A 99 13.98 -13.80 10.88
C LEU A 99 13.54 -14.52 9.59
N SER A 100 12.24 -14.69 9.41
CA SER A 100 11.61 -15.27 8.22
C SER A 100 10.67 -14.25 7.55
N GLY A 101 10.57 -14.34 6.21
CA GLY A 101 9.73 -13.46 5.39
C GLY A 101 10.19 -13.45 3.93
N PRO A 102 9.42 -12.85 3.02
CA PRO A 102 9.76 -12.84 1.59
C PRO A 102 10.94 -11.90 1.29
N SER A 103 11.68 -12.20 0.22
CA SER A 103 12.73 -11.32 -0.32
C SER A 103 12.18 -10.20 -1.21
N SER A 104 10.92 -10.33 -1.64
CA SER A 104 10.22 -9.38 -2.49
C SER A 104 8.80 -9.15 -1.96
N ILE A 105 8.41 -7.88 -1.79
CA ILE A 105 7.09 -7.48 -1.31
C ILE A 105 6.29 -6.91 -2.49
N TYR A 106 5.01 -7.28 -2.57
CA TYR A 106 4.02 -6.59 -3.41
C TYR A 106 2.90 -6.07 -2.52
N ASN A 107 2.78 -4.76 -2.42
CA ASN A 107 1.93 -4.02 -1.49
C ASN A 107 2.24 -4.27 -0.01
N GLU A 108 2.03 -5.49 0.50
CA GLU A 108 2.22 -5.81 1.92
C GLU A 108 2.86 -7.20 2.12
N ALA A 109 3.61 -7.37 3.20
CA ALA A 109 4.15 -8.67 3.60
C ALA A 109 4.34 -8.78 5.11
N THR A 110 4.23 -10.01 5.62
CA THR A 110 4.46 -10.33 7.03
C THR A 110 5.82 -10.96 7.21
N TYR A 111 6.52 -10.52 8.26
CA TYR A 111 7.78 -11.07 8.74
C TYR A 111 7.60 -11.63 10.13
N THR A 112 8.35 -12.69 10.43
CA THR A 112 8.26 -13.42 11.69
C THR A 112 9.64 -13.62 12.30
N VAL A 113 9.79 -13.26 13.57
CA VAL A 113 10.88 -13.74 14.42
C VAL A 113 10.50 -15.14 14.89
N GLU A 114 11.07 -16.14 14.24
CA GLU A 114 10.95 -17.53 14.66
C GLU A 114 11.73 -17.74 15.96
N ASN A 115 11.20 -18.58 16.85
CA ASN A 115 11.80 -18.87 18.16
C ASN A 115 12.05 -17.63 19.00
N LEU A 116 11.10 -16.70 19.03
CA LEU A 116 11.15 -15.58 19.96
C LEU A 116 11.21 -16.10 21.42
N PRO A 117 12.22 -15.72 22.23
CA PRO A 117 12.32 -16.22 23.60
C PRO A 117 11.15 -15.71 24.45
N VAL A 118 10.61 -16.58 25.31
CA VAL A 118 9.47 -16.24 26.18
C VAL A 118 9.80 -15.00 27.02
N GLY A 119 8.85 -14.06 27.09
CA GLY A 119 9.02 -12.80 27.80
C GLY A 119 9.83 -11.74 27.04
N SER A 120 10.28 -12.02 25.81
CA SER A 120 10.88 -11.02 24.93
C SER A 120 9.82 -10.20 24.20
N SER A 121 10.18 -8.97 23.83
CA SER A 121 9.42 -8.12 22.91
C SER A 121 10.26 -7.81 21.68
N VAL A 122 9.62 -7.57 20.53
CA VAL A 122 10.33 -7.23 19.28
C VAL A 122 10.05 -5.78 18.90
N GLN A 123 11.11 -5.00 18.75
CA GLN A 123 11.08 -3.68 18.13
C GLN A 123 11.38 -3.81 16.64
N TRP A 124 10.33 -3.68 15.83
CA TRP A 124 10.38 -3.71 14.38
C TRP A 124 10.68 -2.34 13.80
N SER A 125 11.60 -2.29 12.84
CA SER A 125 11.92 -1.10 12.07
C SER A 125 12.26 -1.43 10.63
N SER A 126 12.19 -0.40 9.78
CA SER A 126 12.60 -0.44 8.38
C SER A 126 13.69 0.61 8.16
N SER A 127 14.64 0.32 7.28
CA SER A 127 15.66 1.30 6.86
C SER A 127 15.11 2.43 6.00
N SER A 128 13.84 2.37 5.59
CA SER A 128 13.16 3.41 4.80
C SER A 128 11.71 3.60 5.25
N ASN A 129 11.28 4.85 5.38
CA ASN A 129 9.91 5.21 5.72
C ASN A 129 8.88 4.83 4.63
N CYS A 130 9.35 4.48 3.42
CA CYS A 130 8.49 4.03 2.33
C CYS A 130 8.19 2.54 2.36
N LEU A 131 8.80 1.81 3.30
CA LEU A 131 8.36 0.50 3.75
C LEU A 131 7.96 0.62 5.22
N ARG A 132 6.65 0.78 5.45
CA ARG A 132 6.11 1.18 6.74
C ARG A 132 5.60 -0.03 7.52
N LEU A 133 5.90 -0.06 8.81
CA LEU A 133 5.26 -0.99 9.74
C LEU A 133 3.78 -0.61 9.92
N ILE A 134 2.86 -1.51 9.56
CA ILE A 134 1.42 -1.29 9.69
C ILE A 134 0.80 -2.07 10.86
N SER A 135 1.43 -3.15 11.32
CA SER A 135 0.97 -3.91 12.48
C SER A 135 2.09 -4.76 13.09
N GLY A 136 1.91 -5.18 14.36
CA GLY A 136 2.78 -6.17 15.00
C GLY A 136 3.98 -5.62 15.77
N GLN A 137 4.01 -4.32 16.08
CA GLN A 137 5.04 -3.79 16.98
C GLN A 137 4.97 -4.48 18.36
N GLY A 138 6.11 -4.89 18.90
CA GLY A 138 6.19 -5.66 20.14
C GLY A 138 5.95 -7.16 19.99
N ALA A 139 5.41 -7.63 18.85
CA ALA A 139 5.04 -9.03 18.64
C ALA A 139 6.10 -9.80 17.81
N ALA A 140 6.04 -11.13 17.86
CA ALA A 140 6.89 -12.01 17.06
C ALA A 140 6.66 -11.84 15.55
N THR A 141 5.49 -11.36 15.14
CA THR A 141 5.10 -11.16 13.74
C THR A 141 4.80 -9.69 13.49
N ALA A 142 5.24 -9.15 12.37
CA ALA A 142 4.96 -7.78 11.93
C ALA A 142 4.63 -7.72 10.44
N THR A 143 3.67 -6.86 10.08
CA THR A 143 3.31 -6.61 8.68
C THR A 143 3.84 -5.25 8.25
N PHE A 144 4.51 -5.24 7.11
CA PHE A 144 5.04 -4.05 6.47
C PHE A 144 4.31 -3.78 5.15
N LYS A 145 4.03 -2.51 4.88
CA LYS A 145 3.40 -2.01 3.65
C LYS A 145 4.38 -1.16 2.86
N ALA A 146 4.52 -1.46 1.58
CA ALA A 146 5.23 -0.65 0.61
C ALA A 146 4.34 0.53 0.17
N ILE A 147 4.76 1.75 0.46
CA ILE A 147 4.06 2.97 0.00
C ILE A 147 4.56 3.41 -1.37
N PHE A 148 5.88 3.27 -1.59
CA PHE A 148 6.53 3.50 -2.88
C PHE A 148 7.51 2.36 -3.15
N ASN A 149 7.87 2.19 -4.43
CA ASN A 149 8.88 1.20 -4.80
C ASN A 149 10.22 1.56 -4.14
N ILE A 150 10.80 0.62 -3.39
CA ILE A 150 11.98 0.86 -2.58
C ILE A 150 12.79 -0.42 -2.38
N SER A 151 14.10 -0.27 -2.21
CA SER A 151 14.96 -1.30 -1.62
C SER A 151 15.24 -0.95 -0.17
N ALA A 152 14.93 -1.86 0.76
CA ALA A 152 15.03 -1.59 2.19
C ALA A 152 15.51 -2.83 2.96
N VAL A 153 15.84 -2.63 4.23
CA VAL A 153 16.16 -3.67 5.20
C VAL A 153 15.16 -3.57 6.34
N ILE A 154 14.55 -4.70 6.70
CA ILE A 154 13.74 -4.80 7.91
C ILE A 154 14.62 -5.31 9.04
N THR A 155 14.51 -4.67 10.21
CA THR A 155 15.23 -5.07 11.42
C THR A 155 14.23 -5.38 12.54
N ALA A 156 14.44 -6.52 13.18
CA ALA A 156 13.76 -6.96 14.39
C ALA A 156 14.76 -6.93 15.54
N THR A 157 14.61 -5.97 16.45
CA THR A 157 15.42 -5.88 17.67
C THR A 157 14.68 -6.53 18.81
N ILE A 158 15.17 -7.67 19.28
CA ILE A 158 14.57 -8.47 20.34
C ILE A 158 15.09 -7.95 21.68
N SER A 159 14.20 -7.41 22.50
CA SER A 159 14.48 -6.99 23.87
C SER A 159 14.03 -8.07 24.85
N GLY A 160 14.97 -8.56 25.67
CA GLY A 160 14.79 -9.65 26.63
C GLY A 160 16.05 -9.81 27.50
N PRO A 161 16.34 -11.00 28.06
CA PRO A 161 17.53 -11.27 28.88
C PRO A 161 18.85 -10.97 28.15
N THR A 162 18.86 -11.09 26.83
CA THR A 162 19.94 -10.69 25.93
C THR A 162 19.35 -9.91 24.78
N SER A 163 19.85 -8.70 24.50
CA SER A 163 19.45 -7.93 23.33
C SER A 163 20.11 -8.53 22.08
N THR A 164 19.32 -8.84 21.04
CA THR A 164 19.84 -9.30 19.74
C THR A 164 18.99 -8.68 18.64
N SER A 165 19.64 -8.29 17.55
CA SER A 165 18.96 -7.78 16.35
C SER A 165 19.12 -8.76 15.20
N LEU A 166 18.02 -9.00 14.49
CA LEU A 166 17.98 -9.75 13.25
C LEU A 166 17.57 -8.80 12.13
N SER A 167 18.25 -8.89 10.99
CA SER A 167 17.92 -8.08 9.82
C SER A 167 17.76 -8.96 8.60
N THR A 168 16.89 -8.54 7.69
CA THR A 168 16.86 -9.11 6.35
C THR A 168 18.14 -8.74 5.60
N GLY A 169 18.41 -9.43 4.47
CA GLY A 169 19.19 -8.79 3.42
C GLY A 169 18.44 -7.59 2.83
N THR A 170 19.01 -6.93 1.83
CA THR A 170 18.27 -5.93 1.05
C THR A 170 17.11 -6.62 0.33
N ILE A 171 15.89 -6.19 0.62
CA ILE A 171 14.66 -6.65 -0.04
C ILE A 171 14.14 -5.60 -1.01
N THR A 172 13.39 -6.03 -2.02
CA THR A 172 12.70 -5.14 -2.95
C THR A 172 11.22 -5.09 -2.59
N ALA A 173 10.69 -3.90 -2.35
CA ALA A 173 9.28 -3.68 -2.03
C ALA A 173 8.62 -2.83 -3.12
N ASN A 174 7.54 -3.34 -3.71
CA ASN A 174 6.79 -2.65 -4.76
C ASN A 174 5.41 -2.27 -4.25
N ALA A 175 5.01 -1.02 -4.48
CA ALA A 175 3.71 -0.49 -4.08
C ALA A 175 2.69 -0.60 -5.22
N SER A 176 1.42 -0.78 -4.86
CA SER A 176 0.32 -0.63 -5.81
C SER A 176 0.01 0.85 -5.98
N TYR A 177 0.36 1.41 -7.14
CA TYR A 177 0.04 2.79 -7.50
C TYR A 177 -1.46 3.07 -7.37
N ASN A 178 -1.80 4.28 -6.92
CA ASN A 178 -3.17 4.80 -6.84
C ASN A 178 -4.13 4.12 -5.85
N SER A 179 -3.66 3.26 -4.95
CA SER A 179 -4.52 2.68 -3.90
C SER A 179 -4.65 3.59 -2.68
N ASP A 180 -3.53 4.18 -2.24
CA ASP A 180 -3.47 5.02 -1.04
C ASP A 180 -3.36 6.53 -1.35
N ILE A 181 -2.91 6.89 -2.55
CA ILE A 181 -2.77 8.28 -3.00
C ILE A 181 -3.54 8.42 -4.31
N SER A 182 -4.57 9.24 -4.31
CA SER A 182 -5.47 9.40 -5.45
C SER A 182 -5.99 10.83 -5.58
N PHE A 183 -6.84 11.06 -6.58
CA PHE A 183 -7.49 12.34 -6.79
C PHE A 183 -9.00 12.20 -6.69
N ASP A 184 -9.63 12.99 -5.82
CA ASP A 184 -11.05 13.28 -5.92
C ASP A 184 -11.25 14.29 -7.03
N VAL A 185 -12.19 14.01 -7.93
CA VAL A 185 -12.47 14.88 -9.08
C VAL A 185 -13.86 15.49 -8.93
N TRP A 186 -13.92 16.80 -9.11
CA TRP A 186 -15.13 17.61 -8.99
C TRP A 186 -15.35 18.43 -10.25
N ASN A 187 -16.58 18.44 -10.75
CA ASN A 187 -17.00 19.29 -11.85
C ASN A 187 -17.53 20.62 -11.30
N ASN A 188 -16.83 21.71 -11.59
CA ASN A 188 -17.20 23.04 -11.08
C ASN A 188 -18.38 23.65 -11.86
N SER A 189 -18.62 23.25 -13.10
CA SER A 189 -19.76 23.71 -13.90
C SER A 189 -21.09 23.18 -13.33
N SER A 190 -21.10 21.97 -12.77
CA SER A 190 -22.28 21.37 -12.13
C SER A 190 -22.27 21.40 -10.60
N GLY A 191 -21.13 21.72 -9.99
CA GLY A 191 -20.89 21.66 -8.54
C GLY A 191 -20.84 20.24 -7.97
N GLY A 192 -20.75 19.22 -8.84
CA GLY A 192 -20.87 17.81 -8.48
C GLY A 192 -19.54 17.07 -8.36
N TYR A 193 -19.44 16.16 -7.39
CA TYR A 193 -18.38 15.16 -7.32
C TYR A 193 -18.57 14.13 -8.43
N ILE A 194 -17.52 13.83 -9.20
CA ILE A 194 -17.60 12.91 -10.34
C ILE A 194 -16.88 11.57 -10.11
N GLY A 195 -16.10 11.45 -9.03
CA GLY A 195 -15.45 10.19 -8.64
C GLY A 195 -14.03 10.36 -8.10
N ASN A 196 -13.40 9.23 -7.79
CA ASN A 196 -12.04 9.15 -7.28
C ASN A 196 -11.19 8.29 -8.22
N THR A 197 -9.97 8.72 -8.53
CA THR A 197 -9.12 8.03 -9.52
C THR A 197 -8.65 6.63 -9.08
N ALA A 198 -8.74 6.29 -7.79
CA ALA A 198 -8.45 4.94 -7.28
C ALA A 198 -9.60 3.95 -7.53
N THR A 199 -10.85 4.41 -7.37
CA THR A 199 -12.05 3.56 -7.45
C THR A 199 -12.78 3.66 -8.78
N GLY A 200 -12.38 4.60 -9.63
CA GLY A 200 -13.01 4.92 -10.91
C GLY A 200 -13.58 6.33 -10.92
N THR A 201 -13.44 6.99 -12.06
CA THR A 201 -13.94 8.36 -12.30
C THR A 201 -14.61 8.41 -13.67
N SER A 202 -15.71 9.16 -13.76
CA SER A 202 -16.39 9.43 -15.04
C SER A 202 -15.47 10.20 -16.00
N GLY A 203 -15.72 10.07 -17.31
CA GLY A 203 -14.98 10.80 -18.34
C GLY A 203 -15.13 12.32 -18.22
N LEU A 204 -14.13 13.06 -18.68
CA LEU A 204 -14.13 14.51 -18.64
C LEU A 204 -14.68 15.09 -19.94
N CYS A 205 -15.58 16.05 -19.79
CA CYS A 205 -16.13 16.86 -20.88
C CYS A 205 -15.15 17.92 -21.37
N PRO A 206 -15.23 18.33 -22.65
CA PRO A 206 -14.52 19.51 -23.15
C PRO A 206 -15.11 20.79 -22.56
N ASN A 207 -14.36 21.88 -22.62
CA ASN A 207 -14.68 23.25 -22.20
C ASN A 207 -15.24 23.34 -20.77
N THR A 208 -14.85 22.38 -19.93
CA THR A 208 -15.41 22.20 -18.59
C THR A 208 -14.32 22.39 -17.54
N THR A 209 -14.68 23.06 -16.45
CA THR A 209 -13.77 23.30 -15.34
C THR A 209 -13.87 22.18 -14.31
N TYR A 210 -12.73 21.59 -13.96
CA TYR A 210 -12.63 20.55 -12.95
C TYR A 210 -11.64 20.92 -11.85
N HIS A 211 -11.90 20.41 -10.65
CA HIS A 211 -10.96 20.42 -9.54
C HIS A 211 -10.51 18.99 -9.22
N PHE A 212 -9.20 18.80 -9.14
CA PHE A 212 -8.59 17.57 -8.64
C PHE A 212 -8.05 17.85 -7.25
N SER A 213 -8.56 17.13 -6.26
CA SER A 213 -8.11 17.23 -4.87
C SER A 213 -7.32 15.99 -4.49
N LEU A 214 -6.12 16.18 -3.96
CA LEU A 214 -5.26 15.10 -3.49
C LEU A 214 -5.88 14.42 -2.27
N VAL A 215 -6.07 13.10 -2.37
CA VAL A 215 -6.40 12.21 -1.26
C VAL A 215 -5.14 11.42 -0.92
N ASN A 216 -4.68 11.50 0.33
CA ASN A 216 -3.48 10.79 0.79
C ASN A 216 -3.76 10.02 2.07
N ASN A 217 -4.02 8.72 1.90
CA ASN A 217 -4.24 7.74 2.97
C ASN A 217 -3.00 6.89 3.27
N SER A 218 -1.87 7.15 2.62
CA SER A 218 -0.65 6.34 2.75
C SER A 218 0.05 6.49 4.12
N GLY A 219 -0.24 7.59 4.83
CA GLY A 219 0.51 8.01 6.02
C GLY A 219 1.92 8.52 5.71
N CYS A 220 2.29 8.66 4.44
CA CYS A 220 3.51 9.30 4.00
C CYS A 220 3.23 10.79 3.76
N ALA A 221 3.88 11.66 4.54
CA ALA A 221 3.78 13.09 4.32
C ALA A 221 4.40 13.47 2.98
N LEU A 222 3.74 14.38 2.26
CA LEU A 222 4.19 14.91 0.97
C LEU A 222 4.51 16.40 1.12
N SER A 223 5.58 16.86 0.48
CA SER A 223 5.93 18.28 0.40
C SER A 223 6.32 18.67 -1.03
N ASP A 224 6.33 19.96 -1.30
CA ASP A 224 6.75 20.53 -2.59
C ASP A 224 5.97 19.94 -3.80
N PRO A 225 4.62 20.07 -3.82
CA PRO A 225 3.80 19.48 -4.87
C PRO A 225 4.01 20.20 -6.22
N GLU A 226 4.33 19.42 -7.24
CA GLU A 226 4.48 19.83 -8.65
C GLU A 226 3.39 19.14 -9.48
N TRP A 227 2.38 19.89 -9.88
CA TRP A 227 1.29 19.40 -10.71
C TRP A 227 1.61 19.53 -12.19
N THR A 228 1.40 18.45 -12.94
CA THR A 228 1.50 18.43 -14.39
C THR A 228 0.22 17.84 -14.97
N VAL A 229 -0.31 18.44 -16.02
CA VAL A 229 -1.52 18.00 -16.70
C VAL A 229 -1.32 17.91 -18.21
N SER A 230 -2.28 17.31 -18.91
CA SER A 230 -2.35 17.34 -20.37
C SER A 230 -2.05 18.75 -20.93
N PRO A 231 -1.18 18.89 -21.95
CA PRO A 231 -0.82 20.20 -22.53
C PRO A 231 -2.01 20.99 -23.11
N ALA A 232 -3.09 20.30 -23.46
CA ALA A 232 -4.30 20.92 -24.01
C ALA A 232 -5.18 21.56 -22.93
N TRP A 233 -4.92 21.32 -21.64
CA TRP A 233 -5.71 21.88 -20.53
C TRP A 233 -5.10 23.19 -20.04
N THR A 234 -5.96 24.13 -19.66
CA THR A 234 -5.55 25.38 -19.02
C THR A 234 -5.60 25.22 -17.51
N ILE A 235 -4.49 25.47 -16.82
CA ILE A 235 -4.46 25.53 -15.35
C ILE A 235 -4.95 26.91 -14.92
N TYR A 236 -5.99 26.97 -14.10
CA TYR A 236 -6.44 28.24 -13.50
C TYR A 236 -5.67 28.57 -12.25
N TYR A 237 -5.53 27.61 -11.34
CA TYR A 237 -4.74 27.77 -10.13
C TYR A 237 -4.34 26.42 -9.55
N THR A 238 -3.28 26.46 -8.73
CA THR A 238 -2.86 25.37 -7.87
C THR A 238 -2.87 25.82 -6.41
N GLN A 239 -3.21 24.90 -5.53
CA GLN A 239 -3.04 24.97 -4.09
C GLN A 239 -2.35 23.67 -3.64
N ASN A 240 -1.80 23.63 -2.43
CA ASN A 240 -0.98 22.50 -1.96
C ASN A 240 -1.61 21.12 -2.22
N ASN A 241 -2.93 20.98 -2.04
CA ASN A 241 -3.65 19.72 -2.23
C ASN A 241 -4.67 19.75 -3.37
N MET A 242 -4.68 20.77 -4.21
CA MET A 242 -5.72 20.89 -5.24
C MET A 242 -5.22 21.61 -6.50
N ILE A 243 -5.68 21.17 -7.66
CA ILE A 243 -5.50 21.89 -8.92
C ILE A 243 -6.85 22.12 -9.61
N SER A 244 -7.02 23.32 -10.15
CA SER A 244 -8.17 23.71 -10.97
C SER A 244 -7.75 23.82 -12.44
N ILE A 245 -8.46 23.14 -13.33
CA ILE A 245 -8.19 23.12 -14.76
C ILE A 245 -9.45 23.37 -15.59
N ASN A 246 -9.26 23.86 -16.81
CA ASN A 246 -10.25 23.77 -17.89
C ASN A 246 -9.74 22.80 -18.96
N THR A 247 -10.61 21.89 -19.40
CA THR A 247 -10.28 20.89 -20.43
C THR A 247 -10.15 21.47 -21.84
N ASN A 248 -10.62 22.71 -22.07
CA ASN A 248 -10.68 23.33 -23.40
C ASN A 248 -11.31 22.37 -24.42
N GLN A 249 -10.92 22.38 -25.68
CA GLN A 249 -11.49 21.47 -26.66
C GLN A 249 -11.11 19.98 -26.44
N ALA A 250 -10.20 19.67 -25.52
CA ALA A 250 -9.71 18.31 -25.27
C ALA A 250 -10.50 17.62 -24.14
N ALA A 251 -11.53 16.87 -24.50
CA ALA A 251 -12.21 15.95 -23.60
C ALA A 251 -11.24 14.84 -23.13
N GLY A 252 -11.27 14.50 -21.84
CA GLY A 252 -10.31 13.57 -21.24
C GLY A 252 -8.86 14.08 -21.24
N GLY A 253 -7.93 13.27 -20.76
CA GLY A 253 -6.52 13.62 -20.63
C GLY A 253 -5.82 12.95 -19.47
N TRP A 254 -4.71 13.51 -19.00
CA TRP A 254 -3.96 12.97 -17.88
C TRP A 254 -3.52 14.05 -16.90
N ILE A 255 -3.29 13.61 -15.67
CA ILE A 255 -2.79 14.41 -14.56
C ILE A 255 -1.72 13.62 -13.82
N SER A 256 -0.68 14.29 -13.36
CA SER A 256 0.43 13.74 -12.61
C SER A 256 0.82 14.70 -11.50
N LEU A 257 1.03 14.18 -10.31
CA LEU A 257 1.56 14.91 -9.17
C LEU A 257 2.95 14.34 -8.84
N LYS A 258 3.95 15.21 -8.89
CA LYS A 258 5.27 14.95 -8.33
C LYS A 258 5.40 15.65 -6.98
N ALA A 259 6.01 15.01 -6.00
CA ALA A 259 6.22 15.59 -4.68
C ALA A 259 7.46 14.97 -4.04
N ARG A 260 8.02 15.65 -3.03
CA ARG A 260 8.95 15.03 -2.09
C ARG A 260 8.17 14.09 -1.16
N THR A 261 8.68 12.88 -1.00
CA THR A 261 8.07 11.81 -0.21
C THR A 261 8.78 11.62 1.13
N CYS A 262 8.15 10.90 2.04
CA CYS A 262 8.76 10.42 3.28
C CYS A 262 9.99 9.51 3.05
N CYS A 263 10.25 9.01 1.83
CA CYS A 263 11.48 8.29 1.49
C CYS A 263 12.71 9.22 1.49
N GLY A 264 12.52 10.54 1.52
CA GLY A 264 13.57 11.54 1.32
C GLY A 264 13.84 11.87 -0.15
N THR A 265 13.15 11.22 -1.09
CA THR A 265 13.27 11.42 -2.53
C THR A 265 12.05 12.13 -3.10
N SER A 266 12.24 12.83 -4.22
CA SER A 266 11.15 13.41 -5.00
C SER A 266 10.86 12.57 -6.24
N GLY A 267 9.58 12.37 -6.55
CA GLY A 267 9.14 11.58 -7.70
C GLY A 267 7.64 11.71 -7.93
N THR A 268 7.14 11.07 -8.99
CA THR A 268 5.70 10.99 -9.23
C THR A 268 5.05 10.15 -8.15
N VAL A 269 4.12 10.75 -7.40
CA VAL A 269 3.43 10.11 -6.27
C VAL A 269 2.03 9.62 -6.62
N CYS A 270 1.41 10.23 -7.63
CA CYS A 270 0.11 9.83 -8.15
C CYS A 270 -0.02 10.31 -9.59
N SER A 271 -0.62 9.49 -10.45
CA SER A 271 -0.98 9.89 -11.81
C SER A 271 -2.29 9.23 -12.20
N ALA A 272 -3.07 9.91 -13.03
CA ALA A 272 -4.33 9.37 -13.53
C ALA A 272 -4.52 9.76 -14.99
N THR A 273 -5.04 8.81 -15.78
CA THR A 273 -5.54 9.05 -17.14
C THR A 273 -7.05 9.00 -17.08
N LEU A 274 -7.71 10.06 -17.54
CA LEU A 274 -9.15 10.21 -17.54
C LEU A 274 -9.66 10.14 -18.97
N GLY A 275 -10.70 9.32 -19.19
CA GLY A 275 -11.36 9.21 -20.49
C GLY A 275 -12.12 10.48 -20.86
N SER A 276 -12.53 10.57 -22.12
CA SER A 276 -13.48 11.59 -22.58
C SER A 276 -14.91 11.19 -22.24
N SER A 277 -15.75 12.17 -21.92
CA SER A 277 -17.21 11.99 -21.94
C SER A 277 -17.78 12.72 -23.14
N SER A 278 -18.78 12.10 -23.79
CA SER A 278 -19.65 12.73 -24.79
C SER A 278 -20.98 13.17 -24.21
N ASP A 279 -21.32 12.69 -23.00
CA ASP A 279 -22.51 13.10 -22.25
C ASP A 279 -22.15 14.33 -21.41
N CYS A 280 -22.06 15.46 -22.10
CA CYS A 280 -21.58 16.72 -21.57
C CYS A 280 -22.70 17.73 -21.62
N SER A 281 -23.42 17.84 -20.51
CA SER A 281 -24.53 18.78 -20.45
C SER A 281 -24.05 20.24 -20.44
N ASN A 282 -24.70 21.04 -21.28
CA ASN A 282 -24.42 22.46 -21.51
C ASN A 282 -25.12 23.41 -20.53
N TYR A 283 -25.96 22.88 -19.61
CA TYR A 283 -26.75 23.70 -18.70
C TYR A 283 -25.93 24.15 -17.47
N ARG A 284 -25.95 25.45 -17.21
CA ARG A 284 -25.52 26.09 -15.96
C ARG A 284 -26.70 26.85 -15.37
N PHE A 285 -26.71 27.13 -14.07
CA PHE A 285 -27.66 28.09 -13.53
C PHE A 285 -27.05 29.00 -12.47
N THR A 286 -27.62 30.19 -12.34
CA THR A 286 -27.26 31.17 -11.31
C THR A 286 -28.44 31.44 -10.40
N LEU A 287 -28.15 31.84 -9.17
CA LEU A 287 -29.12 32.24 -8.16
C LEU A 287 -28.83 33.67 -7.73
N SER A 288 -29.77 34.59 -7.96
CA SER A 288 -29.62 36.00 -7.60
C SER A 288 -30.95 36.62 -7.12
N PRO A 289 -30.96 37.38 -6.02
CA PRO A 289 -29.84 37.66 -5.12
C PRO A 289 -29.48 36.43 -4.26
N ASN A 290 -28.19 36.27 -3.94
CA ASN A 290 -27.70 35.26 -3.00
C ASN A 290 -26.56 35.87 -2.16
N PRO A 291 -26.76 36.18 -0.87
CA PRO A 291 -27.87 35.73 -0.02
C PRO A 291 -29.25 36.33 -0.35
N ALA A 292 -30.30 35.54 -0.21
CA ALA A 292 -31.70 35.90 -0.46
C ALA A 292 -32.45 36.22 0.86
N THR A 293 -33.42 37.14 0.82
CA THR A 293 -34.37 37.39 1.93
C THR A 293 -35.70 36.71 1.65
N ASP A 294 -36.44 37.22 0.66
CA ASP A 294 -37.82 36.81 0.38
C ASP A 294 -37.92 35.94 -0.86
N GLU A 295 -37.09 36.20 -1.87
CA GLU A 295 -37.07 35.48 -3.14
C GLU A 295 -35.64 35.36 -3.68
N VAL A 296 -35.43 34.33 -4.50
CA VAL A 296 -34.23 34.19 -5.33
C VAL A 296 -34.64 33.84 -6.76
N THR A 297 -33.99 34.44 -7.74
CA THR A 297 -34.18 34.12 -9.15
C THR A 297 -33.17 33.08 -9.57
N LEU A 298 -33.65 31.94 -10.05
CA LEU A 298 -32.87 30.98 -10.81
C LEU A 298 -32.83 31.45 -12.27
N GLN A 299 -31.65 31.55 -12.87
CA GLN A 299 -31.48 31.76 -14.30
C GLN A 299 -30.73 30.58 -14.91
N LEU A 300 -31.38 29.84 -15.80
CA LEU A 300 -30.80 28.76 -16.58
C LEU A 300 -30.02 29.36 -17.75
N MET A 301 -28.75 29.00 -17.82
CA MET A 301 -27.81 29.45 -18.82
C MET A 301 -27.32 28.26 -19.65
N GLU A 302 -27.04 28.51 -20.91
CA GLU A 302 -26.35 27.61 -21.81
C GLU A 302 -25.03 28.24 -22.25
N THR A 303 -24.06 27.41 -22.61
CA THR A 303 -22.85 27.91 -23.25
C THR A 303 -23.15 28.05 -24.73
N ASP A 304 -23.06 29.26 -25.26
CA ASP A 304 -23.22 29.53 -26.69
C ASP A 304 -22.07 28.86 -27.46
N GLU A 305 -22.40 27.97 -28.39
CA GLU A 305 -21.42 27.15 -29.11
C GLU A 305 -20.51 27.96 -30.05
N VAL A 306 -20.89 29.19 -30.41
CA VAL A 306 -20.16 30.05 -31.35
C VAL A 306 -19.24 31.03 -30.60
N SER A 307 -19.71 31.57 -29.48
CA SER A 307 -19.01 32.62 -28.72
C SER A 307 -18.39 32.13 -27.41
N GLY A 308 -18.75 30.94 -26.92
CA GLY A 308 -18.30 30.39 -25.64
C GLY A 308 -18.83 31.14 -24.42
N LEU A 309 -19.70 32.14 -24.61
CA LEU A 309 -20.29 32.93 -23.54
C LEU A 309 -21.46 32.17 -22.92
N SER A 310 -21.64 32.33 -21.60
CA SER A 310 -22.86 31.87 -20.95
C SER A 310 -24.00 32.82 -21.32
N VAL A 311 -24.96 32.31 -22.08
CA VAL A 311 -26.18 33.03 -22.51
C VAL A 311 -27.39 32.43 -21.82
N LEU A 312 -28.51 33.16 -21.80
CA LEU A 312 -29.76 32.61 -21.28
C LEU A 312 -30.17 31.40 -22.12
N SER A 313 -30.50 30.28 -21.47
CA SER A 313 -30.87 29.03 -22.16
C SER A 313 -32.01 29.27 -23.13
N THR A 314 -31.91 28.71 -24.34
CA THR A 314 -32.98 28.75 -25.35
C THR A 314 -33.86 27.51 -25.31
N ASP A 315 -33.40 26.46 -24.64
CA ASP A 315 -34.17 25.26 -24.43
C ASP A 315 -35.41 25.51 -23.54
N ARG A 316 -36.54 24.97 -23.98
CA ARG A 316 -37.87 25.07 -23.33
C ARG A 316 -38.43 23.70 -22.97
N SER A 317 -37.59 22.67 -22.89
CA SER A 317 -37.97 21.39 -22.32
C SER A 317 -38.06 21.49 -20.79
N ALA A 318 -39.07 20.82 -20.24
CA ALA A 318 -39.39 20.91 -18.83
C ALA A 318 -38.29 20.29 -17.95
N TYR A 319 -38.00 20.94 -16.85
CA TYR A 319 -37.03 20.52 -15.85
C TYR A 319 -37.59 20.69 -14.43
N GLU A 320 -36.92 20.09 -13.46
CA GLU A 320 -37.31 20.15 -12.05
C GLU A 320 -36.31 20.99 -11.25
N ILE A 321 -36.82 21.86 -10.39
CA ILE A 321 -36.03 22.64 -9.42
C ILE A 321 -36.38 22.11 -8.04
N GLN A 322 -35.39 21.68 -7.26
CA GLN A 322 -35.59 21.18 -5.91
C GLN A 322 -34.85 22.06 -4.90
N ILE A 323 -35.46 22.32 -3.74
CA ILE A 323 -34.82 22.98 -2.61
C ILE A 323 -34.55 21.94 -1.53
N TRP A 324 -33.31 21.89 -1.05
CA TRP A 324 -32.85 20.94 -0.04
C TRP A 324 -32.25 21.65 1.17
N SER A 325 -32.43 21.06 2.35
CA SER A 325 -31.64 21.36 3.55
C SER A 325 -30.98 20.08 4.03
N GLY A 326 -29.64 20.04 3.98
CA GLY A 326 -28.87 18.81 4.18
C GLY A 326 -29.32 17.70 3.21
N MET A 327 -29.80 16.59 3.76
CA MET A 327 -30.31 15.42 3.01
C MET A 327 -31.83 15.41 2.83
N THR A 328 -32.55 16.45 3.22
CA THR A 328 -34.02 16.50 3.14
C THR A 328 -34.44 17.46 2.03
N MET A 329 -35.26 16.97 1.09
CA MET A 329 -35.92 17.80 0.09
C MET A 329 -37.10 18.53 0.74
N LEU A 330 -37.13 19.85 0.61
CA LEU A 330 -38.16 20.71 1.21
C LEU A 330 -39.26 21.06 0.22
N ARG A 331 -38.89 21.39 -1.02
CA ARG A 331 -39.81 21.80 -2.09
C ARG A 331 -39.28 21.33 -3.44
N SER A 332 -40.19 21.13 -4.38
CA SER A 332 -39.88 20.88 -5.79
C SER A 332 -40.84 21.68 -6.68
N PHE A 333 -40.32 22.17 -7.80
CA PHE A 333 -41.03 22.92 -8.83
C PHE A 333 -40.72 22.31 -10.18
N ARG A 334 -41.69 22.33 -11.09
CA ARG A 334 -41.48 21.96 -12.48
C ARG A 334 -41.76 23.17 -13.36
N THR A 335 -40.83 23.47 -14.25
CA THR A 335 -40.95 24.61 -15.17
C THR A 335 -40.21 24.31 -16.46
N ASN A 336 -40.45 25.11 -17.48
CA ASN A 336 -39.75 25.13 -18.75
C ASN A 336 -39.23 26.54 -19.12
N GLU A 337 -39.40 27.50 -18.22
CA GLU A 337 -38.91 28.86 -18.40
C GLU A 337 -37.41 28.95 -18.08
N PRO A 338 -36.62 29.75 -18.80
CA PRO A 338 -35.20 29.91 -18.54
C PRO A 338 -34.92 30.73 -17.28
N THR A 339 -35.92 31.42 -16.74
CA THR A 339 -35.85 32.11 -15.45
C THR A 339 -37.00 31.65 -14.56
N PHE A 340 -36.73 31.49 -13.26
CA PHE A 340 -37.73 31.05 -12.31
C PHE A 340 -37.52 31.71 -10.95
N GLN A 341 -38.56 32.36 -10.42
CA GLN A 341 -38.52 32.94 -9.09
C GLN A 341 -38.90 31.90 -8.04
N ILE A 342 -38.02 31.73 -7.06
CA ILE A 342 -38.19 30.81 -5.95
C ILE A 342 -38.51 31.64 -4.71
N SER A 343 -39.73 31.49 -4.20
CA SER A 343 -40.13 32.09 -2.93
C SER A 343 -39.45 31.39 -1.75
N MET A 344 -38.78 32.18 -0.91
CA MET A 344 -38.13 31.75 0.31
C MET A 344 -39.05 31.83 1.54
N ALA A 345 -40.31 32.24 1.35
CA ALA A 345 -41.29 32.37 2.43
C ALA A 345 -41.50 31.04 3.17
N GLY A 346 -41.51 31.11 4.51
CA GLY A 346 -41.70 29.93 5.38
C GLY A 346 -40.46 29.06 5.62
N LEU A 347 -39.30 29.38 5.01
CA LEU A 347 -38.02 28.72 5.32
C LEU A 347 -37.25 29.51 6.40
N PRO A 348 -36.63 28.89 7.41
CA PRO A 348 -35.78 29.61 8.37
C PRO A 348 -34.50 30.18 7.72
N ALA A 349 -33.87 31.18 8.34
CA ALA A 349 -32.54 31.63 7.92
C ALA A 349 -31.54 30.47 7.97
N GLY A 350 -30.66 30.34 6.98
CA GLY A 350 -29.72 29.22 6.90
C GLY A 350 -29.24 28.88 5.49
N LEU A 351 -28.45 27.80 5.42
CA LEU A 351 -27.90 27.27 4.17
C LEU A 351 -28.87 26.26 3.54
N TYR A 352 -29.12 26.44 2.25
CA TYR A 352 -29.91 25.58 1.40
C TYR A 352 -29.12 25.18 0.15
N PHE A 353 -29.57 24.11 -0.50
CA PHE A 353 -29.07 23.70 -1.80
C PHE A 353 -30.24 23.73 -2.79
N VAL A 354 -30.07 24.48 -3.87
CA VAL A 354 -30.99 24.40 -5.01
C VAL A 354 -30.41 23.40 -5.98
N ARG A 355 -31.23 22.44 -6.40
CA ARG A 355 -30.88 21.47 -7.43
C ARG A 355 -31.72 21.73 -8.67
N PHE A 356 -31.08 21.76 -9.82
CA PHE A 356 -31.71 21.71 -11.13
C PHE A 356 -31.58 20.27 -11.64
N VAL A 357 -32.69 19.64 -12.01
CA VAL A 357 -32.74 18.25 -12.49
C VAL A 357 -33.37 18.21 -13.87
N LYS A 358 -32.60 17.73 -14.84
CA LYS A 358 -33.02 17.67 -16.25
C LYS A 358 -32.35 16.48 -16.93
N ASP A 359 -33.12 15.73 -17.72
CA ASP A 359 -32.64 14.56 -18.48
C ASP A 359 -31.86 13.54 -17.63
N GLY A 360 -32.30 13.34 -16.37
CA GLY A 360 -31.65 12.45 -15.40
C GLY A 360 -30.37 13.01 -14.76
N GLN A 361 -29.92 14.19 -15.17
CA GLN A 361 -28.75 14.89 -14.62
C GLN A 361 -29.17 15.87 -13.52
N THR A 362 -28.32 16.07 -12.51
CA THR A 362 -28.57 16.97 -11.38
C THR A 362 -27.42 17.95 -11.17
N TYR A 363 -27.76 19.24 -11.05
CA TYR A 363 -26.82 20.35 -10.88
C TYR A 363 -27.16 21.06 -9.58
N THR A 364 -26.16 21.42 -8.78
CA THR A 364 -26.41 21.94 -7.43
C THR A 364 -25.72 23.28 -7.21
N GLN A 365 -26.45 24.24 -6.64
CA GLN A 365 -25.88 25.52 -6.20
C GLN A 365 -26.27 25.82 -4.76
N LYS A 366 -25.35 26.43 -4.01
CA LYS A 366 -25.58 26.87 -2.63
C LYS A 366 -26.45 28.12 -2.63
N LEU A 367 -27.42 28.17 -1.73
CA LEU A 367 -28.30 29.31 -1.49
C LEU A 367 -28.28 29.65 0.00
N ILE A 368 -28.04 30.92 0.33
CA ILE A 368 -28.07 31.41 1.71
C ILE A 368 -29.34 32.23 1.89
N LYS A 369 -30.19 31.84 2.84
CA LYS A 369 -31.31 32.68 3.30
C LYS A 369 -30.88 33.50 4.51
N LYS A 370 -31.08 34.82 4.44
CA LYS A 370 -30.88 35.74 5.57
C LYS A 370 -32.04 35.71 6.55
#